data_AF-A0A9R0ZTN2-F1
#
_entry.id   AF-A0A9R0ZTN2-F1
#
_cell.length_a   1.000
_cell.length_b   1.000
_cell.length_c   1.000
_cell.angle_alpha   90.00
_cell.angle_beta   90.00
_cell.angle_gamma   90.00
#
_symmetry.space_group_name_H-M   'P 1'
#
loop_
_entity.id
_entity.type
_entity.pdbx_description
1 polymer ?
#
loop_
_entity_poly.entity_id
_entity_poly.type
_entity_poly.pdbx_seq_one_letter_code
_entity_poly.pdbx_strand_id
1 'polypeptide(L)'
;MLLLYAPGIEGRQQPVINLKGYLVGNPITDPKFDENFQVPAAHGFGIISDQIYEFSFSFPKAAMQHCKGDYVNPVNQMCAEVLQTVNSLISEILDAHILYKKCVFSAPKPIHDAMARKNLLEESVELNEAPARPAIDCLTYGYYLSYFWMNNKMTRDALGIKQGTVSEWKRCKRELPYPYDMPSSIPYHINLTMRGYRALVYR
;
A
#
# COMPACT_ATOMS: atom_id res chain seq x y z
N MET A 1 6.63 -12.28 8.51
CA MET A 1 7.87 -13.06 8.72
C MET A 1 8.36 -12.99 10.18
N LEU A 2 8.60 -11.81 10.77
CA LEU A 2 8.97 -11.66 12.19
C LEU A 2 7.98 -12.31 13.19
N LEU A 3 6.69 -12.30 12.86
CA LEU A 3 5.59 -12.76 13.72
C LEU A 3 5.56 -14.28 13.97
N LEU A 4 6.20 -15.07 13.10
CA LEU A 4 6.22 -16.54 13.21
C LEU A 4 7.40 -17.06 14.05
N TYR A 5 8.39 -16.23 14.37
CA TYR A 5 9.59 -16.67 15.08
C TYR A 5 9.49 -16.51 16.61
N ALA A 6 8.72 -15.54 17.10
CA ALA A 6 8.60 -15.28 18.53
C ALA A 6 8.02 -16.48 19.34
N PRO A 7 7.02 -17.24 18.84
CA PRO A 7 6.52 -18.43 19.54
C PRO A 7 7.56 -19.56 19.64
N GLY A 8 8.47 -19.67 18.68
CA GLY A 8 9.57 -20.66 18.70
C GLY A 8 10.61 -20.41 19.79
N ILE A 9 10.63 -19.22 20.39
CA ILE A 9 11.51 -18.84 21.50
C ILE A 9 10.98 -19.40 22.84
N GLU A 10 9.68 -19.68 22.94
CA GLU A 10 9.02 -20.14 24.18
C GLU A 10 9.30 -21.63 24.48
N GLY A 11 9.77 -22.40 23.50
CA GLY A 11 10.01 -23.84 23.60
C GLY A 11 11.27 -24.28 24.36
N ARG A 12 12.02 -23.37 25.02
CA ARG A 12 13.32 -23.65 25.69
C ARG A 12 14.37 -24.37 24.81
N GLN A 13 14.20 -24.36 23.50
CA GLN A 13 15.29 -24.68 22.57
C GLN A 13 16.13 -23.40 22.42
N GLN A 14 17.45 -23.52 22.36
CA GLN A 14 18.29 -22.36 22.06
C GLN A 14 17.78 -21.73 20.75
N PRO A 15 17.33 -20.47 20.76
CA PRO A 15 16.77 -19.87 19.57
C PRO A 15 17.88 -19.77 18.52
N VAL A 16 17.66 -20.40 17.36
CA VAL A 16 18.59 -20.37 16.21
C VAL A 16 18.82 -18.94 15.72
N ILE A 17 17.90 -18.02 16.04
CA ILE A 17 17.95 -16.61 15.64
C ILE A 17 18.07 -15.72 16.88
N ASN A 18 19.17 -14.97 16.96
CA ASN A 18 19.42 -13.95 17.99
C ASN A 18 18.80 -12.61 17.59
N LEU A 19 17.47 -12.50 17.65
CA LEU A 19 16.76 -11.28 17.26
C LEU A 19 17.11 -10.12 18.22
N LYS A 20 17.53 -8.96 17.66
CA LYS A 20 17.87 -7.76 18.43
C LYS A 20 16.86 -6.62 18.34
N GLY A 21 15.93 -6.74 17.42
CA GLY A 21 14.98 -5.69 17.06
C GLY A 21 14.58 -5.75 15.60
N TYR A 22 13.76 -4.80 15.17
CA TYR A 22 13.27 -4.71 13.80
C TYR A 22 13.02 -3.24 13.41
N LEU A 23 13.03 -3.00 12.10
CA LEU A 23 12.72 -1.72 11.49
C LEU A 23 11.62 -1.92 10.46
N VAL A 24 10.65 -1.01 10.45
CA VAL A 24 9.54 -1.03 9.49
C VAL A 24 9.35 0.38 8.93
N GLY A 25 9.58 0.52 7.63
CA GLY A 25 9.35 1.77 6.91
C GLY A 25 7.96 1.78 6.29
N ASN A 26 7.20 2.83 6.58
CA ASN A 26 5.88 3.14 6.02
C ASN A 26 4.91 1.94 6.01
N PRO A 27 4.77 1.19 7.13
CA PRO A 27 3.88 0.04 7.16
C PRO A 27 2.40 0.43 7.14
N ILE A 28 1.59 -0.44 6.56
CA ILE A 28 0.20 -0.62 6.97
C ILE A 28 0.24 -1.40 8.29
N THR A 29 -0.34 -0.82 9.34
CA THR A 29 -0.37 -1.37 10.70
C THR A 29 -1.78 -1.63 11.19
N ASP A 30 -2.72 -0.78 10.81
CA ASP A 30 -4.13 -0.91 11.15
C ASP A 30 -4.91 -0.18 10.06
N PRO A 31 -5.59 -0.90 9.15
CA PRO A 31 -6.22 -0.29 7.98
C PRO A 31 -7.19 0.83 8.34
N LYS A 32 -7.96 0.68 9.42
CA LYS A 32 -8.89 1.72 9.86
C LYS A 32 -8.13 2.98 10.29
N PHE A 33 -7.08 2.83 11.08
CA PHE A 33 -6.27 3.98 11.51
C PHE A 33 -5.51 4.62 10.34
N ASP A 34 -4.91 3.79 9.49
CA ASP A 34 -4.08 4.22 8.36
C ASP A 34 -4.91 4.94 7.29
N GLU A 35 -6.12 4.45 6.98
CA GLU A 35 -7.05 5.11 6.06
C GLU A 35 -7.59 6.43 6.64
N ASN A 36 -7.99 6.45 7.91
CA ASN A 36 -8.45 7.69 8.55
C ASN A 36 -7.37 8.78 8.62
N PHE A 37 -6.09 8.38 8.63
CA PHE A 37 -4.98 9.33 8.64
C PHE A 37 -4.75 10.02 7.29
N GLN A 38 -5.32 9.53 6.18
CA GLN A 38 -5.10 10.12 4.87
C GLN A 38 -5.63 11.55 4.75
N VAL A 39 -6.78 11.86 5.36
CA VAL A 39 -7.38 13.21 5.33
C VAL A 39 -6.49 14.25 6.04
N PRO A 40 -6.08 14.06 7.32
CA PRO A 40 -5.17 15.00 7.98
C PRO A 40 -3.79 15.03 7.31
N ALA A 41 -3.30 13.92 6.75
CA ALA A 41 -2.07 13.95 5.98
C ALA A 41 -2.21 14.83 4.72
N ALA A 42 -3.27 14.64 3.92
CA ALA A 42 -3.53 15.45 2.73
C ALA A 42 -3.61 16.94 3.05
N HIS A 43 -4.17 17.32 4.21
CA HIS A 43 -4.15 18.70 4.69
C HIS A 43 -2.74 19.18 5.05
N GLY A 44 -2.00 18.40 5.83
CA GLY A 44 -0.63 18.75 6.24
C GLY A 44 0.36 18.89 5.06
N PHE A 45 0.10 18.20 3.94
CA PHE A 45 0.87 18.32 2.70
C PHE A 45 0.32 19.36 1.71
N GLY A 46 -0.75 20.08 2.07
CA GLY A 46 -1.34 21.14 1.24
C GLY A 46 -2.10 20.63 0.01
N ILE A 47 -2.52 19.36 -0.01
CA ILE A 47 -3.33 18.77 -1.08
C ILE A 47 -4.78 19.22 -0.98
N ILE A 48 -5.30 19.34 0.25
CA ILE A 48 -6.61 19.90 0.52
C ILE A 48 -6.45 21.22 1.26
N SER A 49 -7.29 22.20 0.93
CA SER A 49 -7.24 23.53 1.53
C SER A 49 -7.74 23.51 2.97
N ASP A 50 -7.37 24.54 3.74
CA ASP A 50 -7.95 24.78 5.07
C ASP A 50 -9.48 24.81 4.98
N GLN A 51 -10.06 25.37 3.92
CA GLN A 51 -11.51 25.37 3.73
C GLN A 51 -12.08 23.95 3.58
N ILE A 52 -11.46 23.06 2.78
CA ILE A 52 -11.95 21.69 2.61
C ILE A 52 -11.73 20.89 3.90
N TYR A 53 -10.60 21.10 4.57
CA TYR A 53 -10.29 20.47 5.84
C TYR A 53 -11.27 20.97 6.91
N GLU A 54 -11.32 22.26 7.22
CA GLU A 54 -12.30 22.89 8.13
C GLU A 54 -13.76 22.72 7.72
N PHE A 55 -14.10 22.40 6.47
CA PHE A 55 -15.47 22.03 6.10
C PHE A 55 -15.76 20.55 6.35
N SER A 56 -14.75 19.68 6.21
CA SER A 56 -14.76 18.33 6.81
C SER A 56 -14.85 18.42 8.35
N PHE A 57 -14.41 19.55 8.91
CA PHE A 57 -14.29 19.88 10.34
C PHE A 57 -14.97 21.23 10.70
N SER A 58 -16.28 21.39 10.49
CA SER A 58 -16.99 22.69 10.67
C SER A 58 -16.50 23.54 11.88
N PHE A 59 -16.09 24.78 11.60
CA PHE A 59 -15.70 25.80 12.59
C PHE A 59 -16.92 26.47 13.26
N PRO A 60 -16.83 27.04 14.49
CA PRO A 60 -15.64 27.24 15.31
C PRO A 60 -15.66 26.45 16.63
N LYS A 61 -14.49 25.93 17.00
CA LYS A 61 -14.11 25.48 18.36
C LYS A 61 -14.99 24.39 19.00
N ALA A 62 -14.35 23.22 19.09
CA ALA A 62 -14.76 22.00 19.79
C ALA A 62 -15.72 21.08 19.00
N ALA A 63 -15.16 19.93 18.61
CA ALA A 63 -15.81 18.69 18.18
C ALA A 63 -16.03 18.46 16.67
N MET A 64 -15.41 17.38 16.19
CA MET A 64 -15.54 16.75 14.88
C MET A 64 -17.01 16.39 14.57
N GLN A 65 -17.79 17.22 13.86
CA GLN A 65 -19.25 16.97 13.75
C GLN A 65 -19.73 16.22 12.51
N HIS A 66 -19.21 16.48 11.29
CA HIS A 66 -19.75 15.82 10.09
C HIS A 66 -19.24 14.39 9.92
N CYS A 67 -17.92 14.18 9.95
CA CYS A 67 -17.34 12.83 9.83
C CYS A 67 -16.98 12.20 11.17
N LYS A 68 -17.01 12.95 12.29
CA LYS A 68 -16.66 12.44 13.64
C LYS A 68 -15.31 11.71 13.73
N GLY A 69 -14.37 12.07 12.85
CA GLY A 69 -13.06 11.40 12.74
C GLY A 69 -13.09 10.02 12.10
N ASP A 70 -14.24 9.58 11.55
CA ASP A 70 -14.37 8.40 10.70
C ASP A 70 -14.58 8.84 9.25
N TYR A 71 -13.48 8.94 8.51
CA TYR A 71 -13.41 9.26 7.08
C TYR A 71 -13.56 8.02 6.19
N VAL A 72 -13.68 6.84 6.80
CA VAL A 72 -13.86 5.56 6.09
C VAL A 72 -15.35 5.25 5.95
N ASN A 73 -16.12 5.47 7.01
CA ASN A 73 -17.55 5.15 7.07
C ASN A 73 -18.40 6.41 7.23
N PRO A 74 -18.69 7.16 6.15
CA PRO A 74 -19.49 8.36 6.23
C PRO A 74 -20.90 8.05 6.73
N VAL A 75 -21.30 8.66 7.84
CA VAL A 75 -22.60 8.45 8.49
C VAL A 75 -23.69 9.44 8.03
N ASN A 76 -23.32 10.49 7.29
CA ASN A 76 -24.26 11.47 6.75
C ASN A 76 -23.82 11.97 5.36
N GLN A 77 -24.79 12.54 4.64
CA GLN A 77 -24.61 13.02 3.28
C GLN A 77 -23.53 14.10 3.16
N MET A 78 -23.48 15.04 4.11
CA MET A 78 -22.46 16.09 4.10
C MET A 78 -21.03 15.51 4.18
N CYS A 79 -20.80 14.54 5.08
CA CYS A 79 -19.51 13.86 5.17
C CYS A 79 -19.17 13.12 3.87
N ALA A 80 -20.15 12.43 3.27
CA ALA A 80 -19.93 11.72 2.01
C ALA A 80 -19.56 12.65 0.84
N GLU A 81 -20.23 13.80 0.72
CA GLU A 81 -19.94 14.79 -0.32
C GLU A 81 -18.54 15.39 -0.17
N VAL A 82 -18.14 15.73 1.05
CA VAL A 82 -16.80 16.25 1.32
C VAL A 82 -15.72 15.20 1.05
N LEU A 83 -15.94 13.96 1.50
CA LEU A 83 -15.02 12.86 1.22
C LEU A 83 -14.91 12.57 -0.27
N GLN A 84 -15.98 12.76 -1.05
CA GLN A 84 -15.90 12.63 -2.51
C GLN A 84 -14.92 13.65 -3.10
N THR A 85 -14.97 14.90 -2.65
CA THR A 85 -14.00 15.93 -3.08
C THR A 85 -12.57 15.57 -2.65
N VAL A 86 -12.37 15.18 -1.39
CA VAL A 86 -11.05 14.79 -0.86
C VAL A 86 -10.48 13.60 -1.65
N ASN A 87 -11.28 12.56 -1.86
CA ASN A 87 -10.88 11.37 -2.61
C ASN A 87 -10.56 11.69 -4.07
N SER A 88 -11.28 12.62 -4.70
CA SER A 88 -10.96 13.08 -6.06
C SER A 88 -9.57 13.70 -6.12
N LEU A 89 -9.23 14.59 -5.17
CA LEU A 89 -7.92 15.24 -5.11
C LEU A 89 -6.80 14.24 -4.80
N ILE A 90 -7.02 13.34 -3.84
CA ILE A 90 -6.08 12.26 -3.51
C ILE A 90 -5.94 11.28 -4.69
N SER A 91 -6.95 11.12 -5.55
CA SER A 91 -6.85 10.20 -6.69
C SER A 91 -5.84 10.64 -7.76
N GLU A 92 -5.38 11.90 -7.72
CA GLU A 92 -4.37 12.44 -8.64
C GLU A 92 -2.93 12.18 -8.19
N ILE A 93 -2.72 11.79 -6.93
CA ILE A 93 -1.42 11.41 -6.40
C ILE A 93 -1.19 9.90 -6.49
N LEU A 94 0.06 9.49 -6.40
CA LEU A 94 0.43 8.09 -6.35
C LEU A 94 0.07 7.52 -4.98
N ASP A 95 -0.76 6.48 -4.94
CA ASP A 95 -1.23 5.83 -3.70
C ASP A 95 -0.10 5.46 -2.72
N ALA A 96 1.07 5.08 -3.26
CA ALA A 96 2.24 4.68 -2.47
C ALA A 96 3.13 5.86 -2.06
N HIS A 97 2.96 7.06 -2.62
CA HIS A 97 3.87 8.18 -2.40
C HIS A 97 3.22 9.55 -2.67
N ILE A 98 2.87 10.26 -1.59
CA ILE A 98 2.11 11.52 -1.60
C ILE A 98 2.73 12.66 -2.43
N LEU A 99 4.05 12.67 -2.57
CA LEU A 99 4.79 13.70 -3.32
C LEU A 99 4.80 13.49 -4.83
N TYR A 100 4.29 12.37 -5.34
CA TYR A 100 4.33 12.06 -6.77
C TYR A 100 2.93 12.02 -7.35
N LYS A 101 2.80 12.50 -8.59
CA LYS A 101 1.59 12.35 -9.40
C LYS A 101 1.31 10.88 -9.68
N LYS A 102 0.03 10.58 -9.93
CA LYS A 102 -0.40 9.26 -10.38
C LYS A 102 0.20 8.94 -11.74
N CYS A 103 0.71 7.73 -11.84
CA CYS A 103 1.38 7.19 -13.01
C CYS A 103 0.83 5.81 -13.35
N VAL A 104 1.02 5.37 -14.59
CA VAL A 104 0.68 4.00 -14.99
C VAL A 104 1.43 3.03 -14.08
N PHE A 105 0.68 2.11 -13.47
CA PHE A 105 1.21 1.13 -12.57
C PHE A 105 1.98 0.06 -13.35
N SER A 106 3.29 -0.05 -13.10
CA SER A 106 4.13 -1.09 -13.71
C SER A 106 3.91 -2.44 -13.02
N ALA A 107 2.79 -3.06 -13.35
CA ALA A 107 2.51 -4.47 -13.11
C ALA A 107 1.76 -5.05 -14.32
N PRO A 108 1.78 -6.37 -14.50
CA PRO A 108 0.92 -7.01 -15.49
C PRO A 108 -0.53 -6.58 -15.25
N LYS A 109 -1.26 -6.23 -16.31
CA LYS A 109 -2.66 -5.83 -16.22
C LYS A 109 -3.45 -6.95 -15.50
N PRO A 110 -4.19 -6.67 -14.41
CA PRO A 110 -5.14 -7.63 -13.89
C PRO A 110 -6.24 -7.86 -14.94
N ILE A 111 -6.65 -9.11 -15.14
CA ILE A 111 -7.78 -9.48 -16.02
C ILE A 111 -9.09 -8.82 -15.53
N HIS A 112 -9.18 -8.45 -14.24
CA HIS A 112 -10.40 -7.95 -13.60
C HIS A 112 -10.51 -6.44 -13.41
N ASP A 113 -9.54 -5.63 -13.87
CA ASP A 113 -9.66 -4.15 -13.80
C ASP A 113 -10.66 -3.57 -14.83
N ALA A 114 -11.46 -4.45 -15.46
CA ALA A 114 -12.56 -4.10 -16.34
C ALA A 114 -13.74 -3.44 -15.59
N MET A 115 -13.88 -3.61 -14.27
CA MET A 115 -14.98 -2.98 -13.51
C MET A 115 -14.82 -1.45 -13.35
N ALA A 116 -13.62 -0.90 -13.56
CA ALA A 116 -13.41 0.55 -13.63
C ALA A 116 -13.64 1.13 -15.04
N ARG A 117 -13.83 0.28 -16.06
CA ARG A 117 -14.13 0.69 -17.44
C ARG A 117 -15.58 0.38 -17.78
N LYS A 118 -16.51 1.17 -17.24
CA LYS A 118 -17.79 1.34 -17.93
C LYS A 118 -17.51 2.04 -19.26
N ASN A 119 -17.76 1.32 -20.34
CA ASN A 119 -17.77 1.74 -21.75
C ASN A 119 -16.43 1.64 -22.47
N LEU A 120 -16.15 0.47 -23.05
CA LEU A 120 -15.87 0.31 -24.50
C LEU A 120 -15.79 -1.19 -24.81
N LEU A 121 -16.42 -1.55 -25.93
CA LEU A 121 -16.71 -2.90 -26.39
C LEU A 121 -15.47 -3.79 -26.55
N GLU A 122 -15.74 -5.09 -26.36
CA GLU A 122 -14.82 -6.22 -26.44
C GLU A 122 -13.92 -6.22 -27.67
N GLU A 123 -12.63 -6.47 -27.45
CA GLU A 123 -11.84 -7.28 -28.36
C GLU A 123 -10.90 -8.14 -27.52
N SER A 124 -10.94 -9.45 -27.79
CA SER A 124 -10.19 -10.51 -27.12
C SER A 124 -8.69 -10.33 -27.23
N VAL A 125 -7.94 -10.36 -26.11
CA VAL A 125 -6.48 -10.56 -26.15
C VAL A 125 -6.01 -11.43 -24.98
N GLU A 126 -5.50 -12.61 -25.30
CA GLU A 126 -4.79 -13.51 -24.39
C GLU A 126 -3.35 -13.05 -24.08
N LEU A 127 -2.94 -13.31 -22.82
CA LEU A 127 -1.60 -13.53 -22.23
C LEU A 127 -0.32 -12.83 -22.77
N ASN A 128 0.49 -12.36 -21.81
CA ASN A 128 1.92 -11.97 -21.88
C ASN A 128 2.27 -10.56 -22.37
N GLU A 129 1.51 -9.54 -22.01
CA GLU A 129 1.97 -8.17 -22.24
C GLU A 129 2.94 -7.73 -21.14
N ALA A 130 4.15 -7.33 -21.55
CA ALA A 130 5.07 -6.57 -20.72
C ALA A 130 4.32 -5.42 -20.01
N PRO A 131 4.74 -5.03 -18.79
CA PRO A 131 4.05 -3.97 -18.06
C PRO A 131 3.98 -2.71 -18.91
N ALA A 132 2.84 -2.01 -18.84
CA ALA A 132 2.66 -0.76 -19.58
C ALA A 132 3.78 0.23 -19.24
N ARG A 133 4.37 0.83 -20.29
CA ARG A 133 5.50 1.76 -20.16
C ARG A 133 5.02 3.08 -19.52
N PRO A 134 5.50 3.45 -18.33
CA PRO A 134 5.23 4.76 -17.74
C PRO A 134 6.03 5.85 -18.47
N ALA A 135 5.63 7.11 -18.25
CA ALA A 135 6.47 8.25 -18.63
C ALA A 135 7.80 8.21 -17.85
N ILE A 136 8.87 8.78 -18.42
CA ILE A 136 10.23 8.69 -17.85
C ILE A 136 10.32 9.42 -16.50
N ASP A 137 9.52 10.46 -16.32
CA ASP A 137 9.42 11.25 -15.08
C ASP A 137 8.56 10.57 -13.99
N CYS A 138 7.94 9.43 -14.29
CA CYS A 138 7.21 8.65 -13.30
C CYS A 138 8.15 7.80 -12.44
N LEU A 139 7.92 7.81 -11.12
CA LEU A 139 8.60 6.91 -10.17
C LEU A 139 8.48 5.43 -10.59
N THR A 140 7.35 5.05 -11.20
CA THR A 140 7.10 3.68 -11.67
C THR A 140 7.98 3.27 -12.86
N TYR A 141 8.65 4.20 -13.53
CA TYR A 141 9.57 3.88 -14.62
C TYR A 141 10.72 2.97 -14.17
N GLY A 142 11.23 3.15 -12.95
CA GLY A 142 12.22 2.23 -12.37
C GLY A 142 11.70 0.80 -12.23
N TYR A 143 10.42 0.62 -11.91
CA TYR A 143 9.79 -0.70 -11.84
C TYR A 143 9.59 -1.32 -13.23
N TYR A 144 9.29 -0.50 -14.23
CA TYR A 144 9.26 -0.93 -15.62
C TYR A 144 10.64 -1.45 -16.07
N LEU A 145 11.72 -0.73 -15.79
CA LEU A 145 13.08 -1.21 -16.10
C LEU A 145 13.45 -2.48 -15.32
N SER A 146 13.04 -2.56 -14.05
CA SER A 146 13.26 -3.74 -13.21
C SER A 146 12.65 -5.01 -13.82
N TYR A 147 11.51 -4.90 -14.49
CA TYR A 147 10.89 -6.04 -15.18
C TYR A 147 11.81 -6.60 -16.29
N PHE A 148 12.40 -5.75 -17.12
CA PHE A 148 13.31 -6.20 -18.18
C PHE A 148 14.61 -6.75 -17.61
N TRP A 149 15.15 -6.10 -16.59
CA TRP A 149 16.36 -6.56 -15.93
C TRP A 149 16.15 -7.94 -15.30
N MET A 150 15.09 -8.13 -14.50
CA MET A 150 14.78 -9.40 -13.84
C MET A 150 14.41 -10.54 -14.81
N ASN A 151 13.91 -10.22 -16.00
CA ASN A 151 13.57 -11.21 -17.02
C ASN A 151 14.65 -11.41 -18.09
N ASN A 152 15.76 -10.67 -18.01
CA ASN A 152 16.91 -10.88 -18.88
C ASN A 152 17.60 -12.21 -18.57
N LYS A 153 17.90 -13.01 -19.62
CA LYS A 153 18.53 -14.32 -19.48
C LYS A 153 19.84 -14.29 -18.68
N MET A 154 20.75 -13.37 -19.00
CA MET A 154 22.04 -13.26 -18.31
C MET A 154 21.85 -12.87 -16.84
N THR A 155 20.88 -12.00 -16.54
CA THR A 155 20.56 -11.63 -15.15
C THR A 155 20.01 -12.82 -14.37
N ARG A 156 19.10 -13.60 -14.98
CA ARG A 156 18.52 -14.79 -14.35
C ARG A 156 19.56 -15.89 -14.13
N ASP A 157 20.45 -16.10 -15.08
CA ASP A 157 21.57 -17.03 -14.98
C ASP A 157 22.53 -16.60 -13.85
N ALA A 158 22.88 -15.31 -13.77
CA ALA A 158 23.73 -14.75 -12.73
C ALA A 158 23.10 -14.82 -11.32
N LEU A 159 21.77 -14.70 -11.21
CA LEU A 159 21.02 -14.89 -9.97
C LEU A 159 20.79 -16.38 -9.62
N GLY A 160 21.26 -17.32 -10.46
CA GLY A 160 21.12 -18.75 -10.22
C GLY A 160 19.70 -19.29 -10.39
N ILE A 161 18.84 -18.59 -11.15
CA ILE A 161 17.47 -19.03 -11.40
C ILE A 161 17.46 -20.22 -12.36
N LYS A 162 17.21 -21.42 -11.82
CA LYS A 162 17.15 -22.65 -12.60
C LYS A 162 16.03 -22.60 -13.65
N GLN A 163 16.36 -22.96 -14.89
CA GLN A 163 15.38 -23.05 -15.96
C GLN A 163 14.23 -23.99 -15.57
N GLY A 164 13.00 -23.60 -15.91
CA GLY A 164 11.79 -24.36 -15.60
C GLY A 164 11.19 -24.15 -14.20
N THR A 165 11.87 -23.45 -13.28
CA THR A 165 11.32 -23.20 -11.93
C THR A 165 10.34 -22.03 -11.87
N VAL A 166 10.70 -20.93 -12.54
CA VAL A 166 9.88 -19.72 -12.64
C VAL A 166 9.91 -19.28 -14.09
N SER A 167 8.76 -19.16 -14.74
CA SER A 167 8.69 -18.73 -16.14
C SER A 167 9.03 -17.24 -16.29
N GLU A 168 8.41 -16.39 -15.48
CA GLU A 168 8.50 -14.94 -15.56
C GLU A 168 8.57 -14.33 -14.17
N TRP A 169 9.44 -13.34 -13.99
CA TRP A 169 9.43 -12.51 -12.80
C TRP A 169 8.36 -11.42 -12.93
N LYS A 170 7.49 -11.34 -11.92
CA LYS A 170 6.47 -10.30 -11.77
C LYS A 170 6.67 -9.59 -10.45
N ARG A 171 6.76 -8.26 -10.47
CA ARG A 171 6.98 -7.44 -9.25
C ARG A 171 5.89 -7.64 -8.19
N CYS A 172 4.62 -7.60 -8.61
CA CYS A 172 3.46 -7.76 -7.74
C CYS A 172 2.49 -8.76 -8.36
N LYS A 173 2.32 -9.92 -7.71
CA LYS A 173 1.31 -10.91 -8.09
C LYS A 173 0.06 -10.69 -7.26
N ARG A 174 -0.94 -10.02 -7.84
CA ARG A 174 -2.21 -9.69 -7.16
C ARG A 174 -3.13 -10.90 -6.94
N GLU A 175 -2.92 -11.98 -7.69
CA GLU A 175 -3.73 -13.21 -7.65
C GLU A 175 -3.29 -14.18 -6.54
N LEU A 176 -2.46 -13.74 -5.59
CA LEU A 176 -2.11 -14.59 -4.46
C LEU A 176 -3.30 -14.66 -3.50
N PRO A 177 -3.78 -15.87 -3.13
CA PRO A 177 -4.84 -16.01 -2.15
C PRO A 177 -4.29 -15.56 -0.78
N TYR A 178 -4.61 -14.32 -0.40
CA TYR A 178 -4.28 -13.76 0.90
C TYR A 178 -5.58 -13.43 1.65
N PRO A 179 -5.88 -14.11 2.75
CA PRO A 179 -7.20 -14.02 3.40
C PRO A 179 -7.40 -12.74 4.25
N TYR A 180 -6.37 -11.89 4.40
CA TYR A 180 -6.41 -10.71 5.28
C TYR A 180 -6.88 -11.05 6.71
N ASP A 181 -6.34 -12.14 7.27
CA ASP A 181 -6.69 -12.68 8.59
C ASP A 181 -6.02 -11.94 9.77
N MET A 182 -5.16 -10.97 9.48
CA MET A 182 -4.54 -10.09 10.47
C MET A 182 -5.12 -8.67 10.34
N PRO A 183 -6.10 -8.28 11.17
CA PRO A 183 -6.74 -6.97 11.07
C PRO A 183 -5.84 -5.83 11.54
N SER A 184 -4.89 -6.08 12.45
CA SER A 184 -3.98 -5.06 12.99
C SER A 184 -2.67 -5.70 13.44
N SER A 185 -1.54 -5.06 13.11
CA SER A 185 -0.20 -5.45 13.59
C SER A 185 0.18 -4.78 14.91
N ILE A 186 -0.58 -3.78 15.37
CA ILE A 186 -0.30 -3.00 16.59
C ILE A 186 -0.10 -3.89 17.83
N PRO A 187 -0.96 -4.88 18.13
CA PRO A 187 -0.77 -5.74 19.30
C PRO A 187 0.55 -6.51 19.27
N TYR A 188 1.03 -6.86 18.08
CA TYR A 188 2.29 -7.57 17.92
C TYR A 188 3.50 -6.66 18.09
N HIS A 189 3.42 -5.42 17.60
CA HIS A 189 4.44 -4.41 17.86
C HIS A 189 4.60 -4.18 19.37
N ILE A 190 3.48 -4.05 20.09
CA ILE A 190 3.44 -3.91 21.56
C ILE A 190 4.04 -5.14 22.25
N ASN A 191 3.63 -6.35 21.87
CA ASN A 191 4.14 -7.58 22.47
C ASN A 191 5.66 -7.71 22.30
N LEU A 192 6.19 -7.42 21.10
CA LEU A 192 7.62 -7.49 20.84
C LEU A 192 8.40 -6.42 21.62
N THR A 193 7.91 -5.18 21.70
CA THR A 193 8.60 -4.12 22.46
C THR A 193 8.55 -4.37 23.96
N MET A 194 7.44 -4.90 24.49
CA MET A 194 7.33 -5.33 25.89
C MET A 194 8.33 -6.43 26.27
N ARG A 195 8.71 -7.28 25.31
CA ARG A 195 9.75 -8.31 25.48
C ARG A 195 11.18 -7.78 25.35
N GLY A 196 11.36 -6.47 25.16
CA GLY A 196 12.68 -5.82 25.07
C GLY A 196 13.27 -5.76 23.65
N TYR A 197 12.51 -6.14 22.62
CA TYR A 197 12.98 -5.95 21.23
C TYR A 197 12.85 -4.48 20.83
N ARG A 198 13.95 -3.92 20.33
CA ARG A 198 13.95 -2.55 19.80
C ARG A 198 13.17 -2.49 18.50
N ALA A 199 12.30 -1.49 18.36
CA ALA A 199 11.53 -1.24 17.16
C ALA A 199 11.81 0.18 16.66
N LEU A 200 12.04 0.33 15.35
CA LEU A 200 12.02 1.61 14.67
C LEU A 200 10.93 1.58 13.61
N VAL A 201 9.86 2.34 13.83
CA VAL A 201 8.79 2.56 12.85
C VAL A 201 8.94 4.00 12.36
N TYR A 202 9.14 4.18 11.06
CA TYR A 202 9.22 5.50 10.44
C TYR A 202 8.21 5.63 9.31
N ARG A 203 7.74 6.85 9.08
CA ARG A 203 6.80 7.23 8.04
C ARG A 203 7.42 8.33 7.18
#